data_AF-A0A519VS99-F1
#
_entry.id   AF-A0A519VS99-F1
#
_cell.length_a   1.000
_cell.length_b   1.000
_cell.length_c   1.000
_cell.angle_alpha   90.00
_cell.angle_beta   90.00
_cell.angle_gamma   90.00
#
_symmetry.space_group_name_H-M   'P 1'
#
loop_
_entity.id
_entity.type
_entity.pdbx_description
1 polymer ?
#
loop_
_entity_poly.entity_id
_entity_poly.type
_entity_poly.pdbx_seq_one_letter_code
_entity_poly.pdbx_strand_id
1 'polypeptide(L)'
;VAHVPAFMKENKLPAGIVSDRDIVFKLNAFLNEKFKVNNVVLKSMNNQIHFDHDKTDNGNVSFDVIKAASIEFLKRLEGFANVVDVSRVSLATLPEVQKRMITNGYNARRSGDLYYILNPNWFNGSSTGTTHGNWNPYDAHIPLVFMGWGIKPGATNKTHYMTDIAPTLAALLHIQMPNGTVGEPITEITNK
;
A
#
# COMPACT_ATOMS: atom_id res chain seq x y z
N VAL A 1 11.38 -6.64 -7.10
CA VAL A 1 11.14 -7.04 -5.70
C VAL A 1 12.18 -6.39 -4.79
N ALA A 2 11.84 -6.11 -3.54
CA ALA A 2 12.76 -5.55 -2.55
C ALA A 2 14.02 -6.42 -2.32
N HIS A 3 15.15 -5.78 -2.03
CA HIS A 3 16.34 -6.46 -1.52
C HIS A 3 16.11 -7.02 -0.11
N VAL A 4 16.79 -8.13 0.22
CA VAL A 4 16.71 -8.76 1.54
C VAL A 4 17.28 -7.81 2.61
N PRO A 5 16.57 -7.51 3.71
CA PRO A 5 17.01 -6.51 4.68
C PRO A 5 18.31 -6.91 5.39
N ALA A 6 18.54 -8.20 5.61
CA ALA A 6 19.79 -8.71 6.19
C ALA A 6 21.00 -8.39 5.31
N PHE A 7 20.88 -8.60 3.99
CA PHE A 7 21.93 -8.23 3.02
C PHE A 7 22.19 -6.72 3.03
N MET A 8 21.14 -5.91 3.08
CA MET A 8 21.26 -4.45 3.15
C MET A 8 21.96 -4.01 4.44
N LYS A 9 21.63 -4.62 5.58
CA LYS A 9 22.27 -4.36 6.88
C LYS A 9 23.75 -4.74 6.90
N GLU A 10 24.11 -5.88 6.32
CA GLU A 10 25.51 -6.30 6.17
C GLU A 10 26.32 -5.26 5.38
N ASN A 11 25.69 -4.65 4.38
CA ASN A 11 26.25 -3.55 3.58
C ASN A 11 26.04 -2.16 4.21
N LYS A 12 25.66 -2.09 5.50
CA LYS A 12 25.47 -0.85 6.26
C LYS A 12 24.44 0.11 5.68
N LEU A 13 23.45 -0.41 4.96
CA LEU A 13 22.32 0.34 4.43
C LEU A 13 21.10 0.26 5.37
N PRO A 14 20.34 1.35 5.56
CA PRO A 14 19.11 1.31 6.34
C PRO A 14 18.09 0.34 5.73
N ALA A 15 17.69 -0.66 6.51
CA ALA A 15 16.69 -1.65 6.14
C ALA A 15 16.16 -2.35 7.40
N GLY A 16 14.99 -2.97 7.30
CA GLY A 16 14.44 -3.69 8.44
C GLY A 16 13.15 -4.44 8.12
N ILE A 17 12.62 -5.09 9.15
CA ILE A 17 11.41 -5.90 9.05
C ILE A 17 10.47 -5.42 10.15
N VAL A 18 9.20 -5.30 9.79
CA VAL A 18 8.12 -5.02 10.73
C VAL A 18 7.22 -6.26 10.83
N SER A 19 6.81 -6.60 12.05
CA SER A 19 5.91 -7.72 12.32
C SER A 19 4.48 -7.22 12.51
N ASP A 20 3.53 -7.73 11.72
CA ASP A 20 2.09 -7.44 11.89
C ASP A 20 1.60 -7.78 13.30
N ARG A 21 2.06 -8.91 13.84
CA ARG A 21 1.71 -9.33 15.20
C ARG A 21 2.22 -8.33 16.24
N ASP A 22 3.44 -7.83 16.07
CA ASP A 22 4.03 -6.87 17.01
C ASP A 22 3.32 -5.52 16.94
N ILE A 23 2.92 -5.08 15.73
CA ILE A 23 2.10 -3.88 15.55
C ILE A 23 0.81 -4.01 16.37
N VAL A 24 0.05 -5.09 16.16
CA VAL A 24 -1.24 -5.30 16.84
C VAL A 24 -1.05 -5.37 18.35
N PHE A 25 -0.04 -6.10 18.83
CA PHE A 25 0.25 -6.24 20.25
C PHE A 25 0.61 -4.90 20.89
N LYS A 26 1.58 -4.17 20.32
CA LYS A 26 2.05 -2.89 20.86
C LYS A 26 0.97 -1.83 20.81
N LEU A 27 0.19 -1.77 19.73
CA LEU A 27 -0.87 -0.78 19.58
C LEU A 27 -2.05 -1.04 20.52
N ASN A 28 -2.47 -2.29 20.71
CA ASN A 28 -3.48 -2.63 21.72
C ASN A 28 -3.00 -2.32 23.14
N ALA A 29 -1.75 -2.61 23.48
CA ALA A 29 -1.18 -2.27 24.78
C ALA A 29 -1.21 -0.76 25.03
N PHE A 30 -0.77 0.03 24.05
CA PHE A 30 -0.80 1.50 24.11
C PHE A 30 -2.22 2.06 24.28
N LEU A 31 -3.17 1.59 23.47
CA LEU A 31 -4.56 2.07 23.52
C LEU A 31 -5.26 1.67 24.83
N ASN A 32 -4.97 0.48 25.36
CA ASN A 32 -5.48 0.09 26.67
C ASN A 32 -4.88 0.94 27.79
N GLU A 33 -3.56 1.18 27.79
CA GLU A 33 -2.94 2.02 28.80
C GLU A 33 -3.56 3.43 28.81
N LYS A 34 -3.66 4.04 27.62
CA LYS A 34 -4.10 5.42 27.42
C LYS A 34 -5.60 5.64 27.59
N PHE A 35 -6.43 4.71 27.10
CA PHE A 35 -7.88 4.90 26.99
C PHE A 35 -8.71 3.80 27.66
N LYS A 36 -8.06 2.78 28.24
CA LYS A 36 -8.73 1.60 28.82
C LYS A 36 -9.56 0.81 27.80
N VAL A 37 -9.18 0.90 26.52
CA VAL A 37 -9.81 0.16 25.42
C VAL A 37 -8.99 -1.09 25.13
N ASN A 38 -9.59 -2.26 25.36
CA ASN A 38 -8.92 -3.56 25.23
C ASN A 38 -9.21 -4.25 23.89
N ASN A 39 -8.15 -4.74 23.24
CA ASN A 39 -8.23 -5.58 22.04
C ASN A 39 -9.12 -4.96 20.94
N VAL A 40 -8.95 -3.67 20.68
CA VAL A 40 -9.69 -2.91 19.65
C VAL A 40 -9.02 -2.96 18.29
N VAL A 41 -7.72 -3.24 18.24
CA VAL A 41 -7.02 -3.52 16.99
C VAL A 41 -7.16 -5.02 16.70
N LEU A 42 -7.86 -5.36 15.62
CA LEU A 42 -8.10 -6.73 15.21
C LEU A 42 -6.91 -7.30 14.43
N LYS A 43 -6.38 -6.51 13.50
CA LYS A 43 -5.36 -6.98 12.57
C LYS A 43 -4.49 -5.84 12.01
N SER A 44 -3.23 -6.16 11.77
CA SER A 44 -2.36 -5.46 10.83
C SER A 44 -2.18 -6.38 9.63
N MET A 45 -2.47 -5.90 8.42
CA MET A 45 -2.31 -6.67 7.18
C MET A 45 -2.30 -5.73 5.98
N ASN A 46 -1.53 -6.03 4.94
CA ASN A 46 -1.49 -5.25 3.69
C ASN A 46 -1.27 -3.75 3.94
N ASN A 47 -0.35 -3.45 4.87
CA ASN A 47 -0.03 -2.10 5.29
C ASN A 47 -1.20 -1.35 5.95
N GLN A 48 -2.22 -2.06 6.41
CA GLN A 48 -3.44 -1.50 6.98
C GLN A 48 -3.69 -2.00 8.39
N ILE A 49 -4.26 -1.13 9.22
CA ILE A 49 -4.73 -1.45 10.56
C ILE A 49 -6.25 -1.57 10.53
N HIS A 50 -6.78 -2.70 10.96
CA HIS A 50 -8.20 -2.96 11.09
C HIS A 50 -8.60 -2.86 12.56
N PHE A 51 -9.57 -2.01 12.85
CA PHE A 51 -10.15 -1.88 14.18
C PHE A 51 -11.46 -2.67 14.28
N ASP A 52 -11.82 -3.01 15.51
CA ASP A 52 -13.11 -3.59 15.88
C ASP A 52 -14.14 -2.46 15.96
N HIS A 53 -14.92 -2.29 14.89
CA HIS A 53 -15.89 -1.19 14.80
C HIS A 53 -16.98 -1.28 15.85
N ASP A 54 -17.43 -2.48 16.24
CA ASP A 54 -18.42 -2.65 17.31
C ASP A 54 -17.88 -2.10 18.64
N LYS A 55 -16.60 -2.33 18.94
CA LYS A 55 -15.97 -1.79 20.16
C LYS A 55 -15.71 -0.30 20.09
N THR A 56 -15.37 0.24 18.92
CA THR A 56 -15.12 1.69 18.78
C THR A 56 -16.42 2.48 18.80
N ASP A 57 -17.50 1.93 18.27
CA ASP A 57 -18.79 2.60 18.17
C ASP A 57 -19.54 2.59 19.51
N ASN A 58 -19.38 1.53 20.31
CA ASN A 58 -19.96 1.42 21.65
C ASN A 58 -18.99 1.86 22.77
N GLY A 59 -17.84 2.42 22.40
CA GLY A 59 -16.79 2.82 23.34
C GLY A 59 -17.00 4.20 23.95
N ASN A 60 -16.35 4.45 25.09
CA ASN A 60 -16.37 5.76 25.75
C ASN A 60 -15.44 6.80 25.08
N VAL A 61 -14.67 6.40 24.08
CA VAL A 61 -13.69 7.23 23.37
C VAL A 61 -14.02 7.15 21.89
N SER A 62 -14.16 8.31 21.23
CA SER A 62 -14.54 8.34 19.82
C SER A 62 -13.49 7.68 18.93
N PHE A 63 -13.95 7.04 17.86
CA PHE A 63 -13.05 6.34 16.94
C PHE A 63 -12.01 7.28 16.29
N ASP A 64 -12.37 8.52 16.02
CA ASP A 64 -11.43 9.54 15.52
C ASP A 64 -10.29 9.83 16.50
N VAL A 65 -10.56 9.84 17.82
CA VAL A 65 -9.52 10.01 18.85
C VAL A 65 -8.62 8.77 18.91
N ILE A 66 -9.19 7.57 18.80
CA ILE A 66 -8.44 6.32 18.73
C ILE A 66 -7.51 6.33 17.52
N LYS A 67 -8.02 6.61 16.32
CA LYS A 67 -7.25 6.71 15.08
C LYS A 67 -6.12 7.73 15.19
N ALA A 68 -6.40 8.93 15.68
CA ALA A 68 -5.38 9.98 15.84
C ALA A 68 -4.25 9.55 16.78
N ALA A 69 -4.59 8.95 17.93
CA ALA A 69 -3.58 8.43 18.85
C ALA A 69 -2.78 7.26 18.25
N SER A 70 -3.43 6.36 17.52
CA SER A 70 -2.77 5.25 16.82
C SER A 70 -1.80 5.74 15.76
N ILE A 71 -2.17 6.73 14.95
CA ILE A 71 -1.30 7.36 13.95
C ILE A 71 -0.02 7.90 14.62
N GLU A 72 -0.16 8.66 15.69
CA GLU A 72 0.99 9.27 16.39
C GLU A 72 1.88 8.24 17.09
N PHE A 73 1.30 7.15 17.59
CA PHE A 73 2.06 6.05 18.15
C PHE A 73 2.86 5.30 17.08
N LEU A 74 2.18 4.88 16.00
CA LEU A 74 2.77 4.07 14.94
C LEU A 74 3.90 4.81 14.20
N LYS A 75 3.76 6.12 13.98
CA LYS A 75 4.82 6.96 13.39
C LYS A 75 6.14 6.96 14.16
N ARG A 76 6.11 6.64 15.46
CA ARG A 76 7.31 6.60 16.32
C ARG A 76 7.98 5.24 16.32
N LEU A 77 7.34 4.21 15.75
CA LEU A 77 7.93 2.89 15.63
C LEU A 77 9.04 2.91 14.58
N GLU A 78 10.11 2.17 14.85
CA GLU A 78 11.21 2.02 13.89
C GLU A 78 10.68 1.43 12.58
N GLY A 79 11.15 1.97 11.45
CA GLY A 79 10.76 1.52 10.12
C GLY A 79 9.50 2.17 9.55
N PHE A 80 8.75 2.94 10.33
CA PHE A 80 7.58 3.68 9.84
C PHE A 80 8.00 5.03 9.28
N ALA A 81 7.66 5.28 8.02
CA ALA A 81 7.84 6.59 7.38
C ALA A 81 6.66 7.50 7.66
N ASN A 82 5.43 6.97 7.57
CA ASN A 82 4.21 7.73 7.81
C ASN A 82 3.03 6.79 8.11
N VAL A 83 1.94 7.35 8.64
CA VAL A 83 0.68 6.64 8.88
C VAL A 83 -0.46 7.62 8.60
N VAL A 84 -1.46 7.18 7.85
CA VAL A 84 -2.59 8.02 7.43
C VAL A 84 -3.91 7.32 7.71
N ASP A 85 -4.93 8.12 8.00
CA ASP A 85 -6.32 7.67 7.98
C ASP A 85 -6.76 7.47 6.53
N VAL A 86 -7.19 6.25 6.20
CA VAL A 86 -7.55 5.86 4.84
C VAL A 86 -8.73 6.69 4.31
N SER A 87 -9.67 7.04 5.18
CA SER A 87 -10.83 7.86 4.82
C SER A 87 -10.47 9.34 4.55
N ARG A 88 -9.25 9.76 4.91
CA ARG A 88 -8.77 11.15 4.81
C ARG A 88 -7.47 11.28 3.99
N VAL A 89 -7.16 10.30 3.13
CA VAL A 89 -5.92 10.27 2.33
C VAL A 89 -5.75 11.50 1.45
N SER A 90 -6.85 12.05 0.91
CA SER A 90 -6.82 13.27 0.08
C SER A 90 -6.20 14.46 0.83
N LEU A 91 -6.49 14.57 2.13
CA LEU A 91 -6.03 15.65 3.02
C LEU A 91 -4.63 15.40 3.60
N ALA A 92 -4.09 14.18 3.49
CA ALA A 92 -2.80 13.84 4.09
C ALA A 92 -1.64 14.54 3.38
N THR A 93 -0.59 14.90 4.11
CA THR A 93 0.66 15.40 3.52
C THR A 93 1.49 14.21 3.02
N LEU A 94 1.23 13.77 1.79
CA LEU A 94 1.91 12.67 1.10
C LEU A 94 2.29 13.09 -0.33
N PRO A 95 3.41 12.57 -0.87
CA PRO A 95 3.67 12.58 -2.31
C PRO A 95 2.47 12.05 -3.10
N GLU A 96 2.19 12.67 -4.25
CA GLU A 96 1.01 12.36 -5.05
C GLU A 96 0.94 10.89 -5.49
N VAL A 97 2.10 10.30 -5.83
CA VAL A 97 2.18 8.88 -6.18
C VAL A 97 1.68 7.96 -5.06
N GLN A 98 2.00 8.28 -3.81
CA GLN A 98 1.53 7.51 -2.65
C GLN A 98 0.04 7.71 -2.42
N LYS A 99 -0.45 8.96 -2.48
CA LYS A 99 -1.89 9.26 -2.36
C LYS A 99 -2.70 8.46 -3.37
N ARG A 100 -2.30 8.52 -4.64
CA ARG A 100 -2.97 7.83 -5.74
C ARG A 100 -2.92 6.31 -5.56
N MET A 101 -1.77 5.74 -5.21
CA MET A 101 -1.66 4.28 -5.01
C MET A 101 -2.49 3.79 -3.82
N ILE A 102 -2.49 4.52 -2.70
CA ILE A 102 -3.32 4.18 -1.53
C ILE A 102 -4.80 4.29 -1.89
N THR A 103 -5.20 5.36 -2.59
CA THR A 103 -6.59 5.57 -3.02
C THR A 103 -7.04 4.48 -3.98
N ASN A 104 -6.23 4.12 -4.97
CA ASN A 104 -6.55 3.07 -5.94
C ASN A 104 -6.55 1.66 -5.32
N GLY A 105 -5.78 1.44 -4.26
CA GLY A 105 -5.73 0.19 -3.51
C GLY A 105 -6.85 0.04 -2.45
N TYR A 106 -7.63 1.10 -2.23
CA TYR A 106 -8.69 1.11 -1.22
C TYR A 106 -9.96 0.42 -1.72
N ASN A 107 -10.55 -0.40 -0.85
CA ASN A 107 -11.88 -0.96 -1.02
C ASN A 107 -12.71 -0.67 0.24
N ALA A 108 -13.80 0.08 0.08
CA ALA A 108 -14.61 0.57 1.20
C ALA A 108 -15.17 -0.50 2.13
N ARG A 109 -15.26 -1.77 1.69
CA ARG A 109 -15.80 -2.88 2.49
C ARG A 109 -14.74 -3.85 3.00
N ARG A 110 -13.47 -3.69 2.58
CA ARG A 110 -12.42 -4.70 2.81
C ARG A 110 -11.09 -4.12 3.29
N SER A 111 -10.87 -2.83 3.09
CA SER A 111 -9.69 -2.15 3.59
C SER A 111 -9.82 -1.81 5.07
N GLY A 112 -8.67 -1.69 5.74
CA GLY A 112 -8.58 -1.20 7.10
C GLY A 112 -8.72 0.33 7.19
N ASP A 113 -8.64 0.82 8.42
CA ASP A 113 -8.97 2.20 8.78
C ASP A 113 -7.76 3.13 8.69
N LEU A 114 -6.57 2.61 9.01
CA LEU A 114 -5.30 3.30 8.86
C LEU A 114 -4.43 2.58 7.85
N TYR A 115 -3.66 3.35 7.08
CA TYR A 115 -2.62 2.82 6.19
C TYR A 115 -1.26 3.33 6.67
N TYR A 116 -0.31 2.41 6.90
CA TYR A 116 1.05 2.76 7.26
C TYR A 116 2.01 2.58 6.08
N ILE A 117 2.92 3.53 5.96
CA ILE A 117 3.98 3.56 4.95
C ILE A 117 5.28 3.27 5.68
N LEU A 118 6.01 2.26 5.22
CA LEU A 118 7.32 1.94 5.75
C LEU A 118 8.41 2.75 5.06
N ASN A 119 9.54 2.92 5.74
CA ASN A 119 10.76 3.45 5.14
C ASN A 119 11.20 2.58 3.95
N PRO A 120 11.89 3.15 2.94
CA PRO A 120 12.49 2.35 1.88
C PRO A 120 13.36 1.23 2.46
N ASN A 121 13.30 0.04 1.85
CA ASN A 121 13.98 -1.20 2.31
C ASN A 121 13.45 -1.76 3.65
N TRP A 122 12.29 -1.29 4.11
CA TRP A 122 11.54 -1.93 5.18
C TRP A 122 10.30 -2.62 4.63
N PHE A 123 10.01 -3.82 5.10
CA PHE A 123 8.80 -4.53 4.73
C PHE A 123 8.18 -5.28 5.90
N ASN A 124 6.90 -5.61 5.74
CA ASN A 124 6.24 -6.55 6.63
C ASN A 124 6.63 -7.98 6.26
N GLY A 125 7.08 -8.79 7.21
CA GLY A 125 7.41 -10.18 6.91
C GLY A 125 8.25 -10.86 7.97
N SER A 126 8.95 -11.91 7.53
CA SER A 126 9.85 -12.72 8.37
C SER A 126 11.32 -12.40 8.10
N SER A 127 12.21 -12.87 8.99
CA SER A 127 13.66 -12.72 8.85
C SER A 127 14.28 -13.51 7.70
N THR A 128 13.53 -14.41 7.06
CA THR A 128 13.99 -15.21 5.92
C THR A 128 13.34 -14.77 4.62
N GLY A 129 14.13 -14.81 3.55
CA GLY A 129 13.69 -14.46 2.20
C GLY A 129 13.47 -12.97 1.99
N THR A 130 12.64 -12.65 0.99
CA THR A 130 12.16 -11.30 0.68
C THR A 130 10.66 -11.36 0.43
N THR A 131 10.03 -10.20 0.33
CA THR A 131 8.60 -10.05 0.05
C THR A 131 8.36 -8.83 -0.84
N HIS A 132 7.09 -8.59 -1.18
CA HIS A 132 6.64 -7.44 -1.94
C HIS A 132 5.34 -6.88 -1.32
N GLY A 133 4.92 -5.70 -1.78
CA GLY A 133 3.63 -5.11 -1.42
C GLY A 133 3.72 -3.62 -1.08
N ASN A 134 4.92 -3.04 -1.14
CA ASN A 134 5.11 -1.62 -0.91
C ASN A 134 4.94 -0.83 -2.22
N TRP A 135 4.63 0.45 -2.10
CA TRP A 135 4.46 1.37 -3.23
C TRP A 135 5.78 1.67 -3.98
N ASN A 136 6.93 1.37 -3.35
CA ASN A 136 8.24 1.76 -3.83
C ASN A 136 8.54 1.19 -5.24
N PRO A 137 9.39 1.87 -6.04
CA PRO A 137 9.71 1.43 -7.40
C PRO A 137 10.23 0.00 -7.51
N TYR A 138 10.94 -0.52 -6.51
CA TYR A 138 11.43 -1.91 -6.54
C TYR A 138 10.31 -2.95 -6.54
N ASP A 139 9.11 -2.62 -6.08
CA ASP A 139 7.93 -3.51 -6.11
C ASP A 139 6.96 -3.11 -7.22
N ALA A 140 6.78 -1.80 -7.48
CA ALA A 140 5.79 -1.30 -8.42
C ALA A 140 6.28 -1.23 -9.89
N HIS A 141 7.59 -1.23 -10.14
CA HIS A 141 8.13 -1.22 -11.50
C HIS A 141 8.14 -2.63 -12.09
N ILE A 142 7.32 -2.86 -13.11
CA ILE A 142 7.17 -4.15 -13.79
C ILE A 142 7.53 -4.03 -15.28
N PRO A 143 8.11 -5.06 -15.89
CA PRO A 143 8.30 -5.10 -17.33
C PRO A 143 6.95 -5.29 -18.04
N LEU A 144 6.79 -4.65 -19.20
CA LEU A 144 5.64 -4.83 -20.09
C LEU A 144 6.13 -5.00 -21.53
N VAL A 145 5.89 -6.17 -22.11
CA VAL A 145 6.33 -6.52 -23.47
C VAL A 145 5.12 -6.95 -24.28
N PHE A 146 4.86 -6.25 -25.38
CA PHE A 146 3.90 -6.67 -26.42
C PHE A 146 4.67 -7.23 -27.61
N MET A 147 4.17 -8.32 -28.21
CA MET A 147 4.79 -8.98 -29.35
C MET A 147 3.74 -9.67 -30.22
N GLY A 148 3.97 -9.72 -31.53
CA GLY A 148 3.13 -10.46 -32.48
C GLY A 148 2.31 -9.55 -33.38
N TRP A 149 1.06 -9.95 -33.65
CA TRP A 149 0.19 -9.27 -34.60
C TRP A 149 0.01 -7.79 -34.26
N GLY A 150 0.26 -6.92 -35.25
CA GLY A 150 0.05 -5.48 -35.13
C GLY A 150 1.08 -4.72 -34.29
N ILE A 151 2.03 -5.40 -33.64
CA ILE A 151 3.04 -4.74 -32.79
C ILE A 151 4.31 -4.46 -33.58
N LYS A 152 4.70 -3.19 -33.67
CA LYS A 152 5.96 -2.77 -34.29
C LYS A 152 7.11 -2.87 -33.27
N PRO A 153 8.33 -3.22 -33.69
CA PRO A 153 9.51 -3.17 -32.82
C PRO A 153 9.75 -1.76 -32.30
N GLY A 154 10.05 -1.65 -31.01
CA GLY A 154 10.33 -0.37 -30.37
C GLY A 154 10.44 -0.50 -28.86
N ALA A 155 10.75 0.62 -28.22
CA ALA A 155 10.76 0.76 -26.77
C ALA A 155 10.31 2.17 -26.39
N THR A 156 9.78 2.32 -25.18
CA THR A 156 9.40 3.62 -24.62
C THR A 156 9.86 3.70 -23.18
N ASN A 157 10.29 4.90 -22.78
CA ASN A 157 10.57 5.24 -21.38
C ASN A 157 9.44 6.11 -20.78
N LYS A 158 8.31 6.26 -21.50
CA LYS A 158 7.13 6.92 -20.95
C LYS A 158 6.53 6.07 -19.82
N THR A 159 6.05 6.74 -18.79
CA THR A 159 5.38 6.08 -17.67
C THR A 159 3.99 5.62 -18.11
N HIS A 160 3.75 4.32 -17.99
CA HIS A 160 2.44 3.68 -18.11
C HIS A 160 2.11 2.94 -16.81
N TYR A 161 0.84 2.60 -16.63
CA TYR A 161 0.34 1.89 -15.46
C TYR A 161 -0.09 0.47 -15.82
N MET A 162 -0.06 -0.44 -14.85
CA MET A 162 -0.55 -1.81 -15.01
C MET A 162 -2.02 -1.84 -15.50
N THR A 163 -2.81 -0.84 -15.13
CA THR A 163 -4.21 -0.65 -15.54
C THR A 163 -4.38 -0.36 -17.03
N ASP A 164 -3.32 0.00 -17.74
CA ASP A 164 -3.33 0.37 -19.15
C ASP A 164 -3.24 -0.87 -20.07
N ILE A 165 -2.85 -2.03 -19.52
CA ILE A 165 -2.65 -3.28 -20.28
C ILE A 165 -3.98 -3.76 -20.89
N ALA A 166 -5.03 -3.87 -20.07
CA ALA A 166 -6.34 -4.35 -20.53
C ALA A 166 -7.00 -3.44 -21.60
N PRO A 167 -7.08 -2.10 -21.43
CA PRO A 167 -7.63 -1.24 -22.47
C PRO A 167 -6.79 -1.23 -23.75
N THR A 168 -5.47 -1.40 -23.66
CA THR A 168 -4.61 -1.59 -24.84
C THR A 168 -5.00 -2.83 -25.63
N LEU A 169 -5.18 -3.97 -24.97
CA LEU A 169 -5.60 -5.20 -25.63
C LEU A 169 -7.00 -5.06 -26.25
N ALA A 170 -7.92 -4.40 -25.55
CA ALA A 170 -9.25 -4.13 -26.07
C ALA A 170 -9.21 -3.27 -27.35
N ALA A 171 -8.36 -2.25 -27.38
CA ALA A 171 -8.15 -1.39 -28.55
C ALA A 171 -7.55 -2.17 -29.74
N LEU A 172 -6.56 -3.04 -29.51
CA LEU A 172 -5.97 -3.89 -30.55
C LEU A 172 -6.98 -4.87 -31.15
N LEU A 173 -7.87 -5.41 -30.31
CA LEU A 173 -8.87 -6.40 -30.70
C LEU A 173 -10.17 -5.78 -31.23
N HIS A 174 -10.30 -4.46 -31.19
CA HIS A 174 -11.53 -3.73 -31.53
C HIS A 174 -12.75 -4.21 -30.72
N ILE A 175 -12.56 -4.42 -29.41
CA ILE A 175 -13.62 -4.81 -28.48
C ILE A 175 -13.81 -3.75 -27.39
N GLN A 176 -14.95 -3.81 -26.71
CA GLN A 176 -15.26 -2.97 -25.55
C GLN A 176 -14.24 -3.21 -24.41
N MET A 177 -13.75 -2.13 -23.80
CA MET A 177 -12.91 -2.20 -22.60
C MET A 177 -13.68 -2.77 -21.40
N PRO A 178 -13.01 -3.44 -20.45
CA PRO A 178 -13.65 -3.88 -19.21
C PRO A 178 -14.40 -2.75 -18.50
N ASN A 179 -15.56 -3.06 -17.92
CA ASN A 179 -16.52 -2.08 -17.40
C ASN A 179 -16.06 -1.31 -16.14
N GLY A 180 -14.97 -1.72 -15.51
CA GLY A 180 -14.34 -1.02 -14.38
C GLY A 180 -12.95 -0.49 -14.70
N THR A 181 -12.59 -0.36 -15.98
CA THR A 181 -11.27 0.13 -16.39
C THR A 181 -11.08 1.59 -16.01
N VAL A 182 -9.93 1.89 -15.40
CA VAL A 182 -9.47 3.24 -15.04
C VAL A 182 -8.18 3.65 -15.76
N GLY A 183 -7.58 2.73 -16.52
CA GLY A 183 -6.42 2.99 -17.36
C GLY A 183 -6.83 3.37 -18.78
N GLU A 184 -5.83 3.66 -19.60
CA GLU A 184 -6.02 4.10 -20.98
C GLU A 184 -5.21 3.22 -21.95
N PRO A 185 -5.64 3.06 -23.21
CA PRO A 185 -4.83 2.36 -24.21
C PRO A 185 -3.46 3.03 -24.39
N ILE A 186 -2.40 2.23 -24.48
CA ILE A 186 -1.05 2.71 -24.83
C ILE A 186 -1.05 3.02 -26.32
N THR A 187 -1.34 4.28 -26.66
CA THR A 187 -1.61 4.69 -28.04
C THR A 187 -0.43 4.49 -29.00
N GLU A 188 0.80 4.51 -28.50
CA GLU A 188 2.01 4.26 -29.29
C GLU A 188 2.05 2.86 -29.92
N ILE A 189 1.31 1.90 -29.35
CA ILE A 189 1.21 0.53 -29.87
C ILE A 189 -0.14 0.24 -30.54
N THR A 190 -1.19 1.02 -30.25
CA THR A 190 -2.52 0.82 -30.83
C THR A 190 -2.81 1.70 -32.05
N ASN A 191 -2.15 2.87 -32.16
CA ASN A 191 -2.37 3.78 -33.28
C ASN A 191 -1.70 3.25 -34.54
N LYS A 192 -2.51 3.06 -35.59
CA LYS A 192 -2.06 2.76 -36.94
C LYS A 192 -1.93 4.04 -37.75
#